data_AF-A0A9W7CX44-F1
#
_entry.id   AF-A0A9W7CX44-F1
#
_cell.length_a   1.000
_cell.length_b   1.000
_cell.length_c   1.000
_cell.angle_alpha   90.00
_cell.angle_beta   90.00
_cell.angle_gamma   90.00
#
_symmetry.space_group_name_H-M   'P 1'
#
loop_
_entity.id
_entity.type
_entity.pdbx_description
1 polymer ?
#
loop_
_entity_poly.entity_id
_entity_poly.type
_entity_poly.pdbx_seq_one_letter_code
_entity_poly.pdbx_strand_id
1 'polypeptide(L)'
;MLEWIEKCWKHIVVEPSVLILDSLSVHKMAEIADVLACTGTSVLYVPGGCTGVAQPLDVGVMSPVEQHIRRLNSSRSVGRPKQVTPAYRRREIFERAMEGLRFISADTVKNSFHKAGPFMPYGPPNNAAGSPIDWSRDSVVDYTEIVEEVAV
;
A
#
# COMPACT_ATOMS: atom_id res chain seq x y z
N MET A 1 1.01 14.43 1.79
CA MET A 1 2.13 13.56 1.36
C MET A 1 3.48 14.20 1.69
N LEU A 2 3.78 15.41 1.24
CA LEU A 2 5.02 16.13 1.60
C LEU A 2 5.30 16.16 3.11
N GLU A 3 4.31 16.56 3.91
CA GLU A 3 4.45 16.59 5.37
C GLU A 3 4.76 15.19 5.95
N TRP A 4 4.20 14.12 5.39
CA TRP A 4 4.49 12.75 5.83
C TRP A 4 5.91 12.33 5.45
N ILE A 5 6.39 12.71 4.25
CA ILE A 5 7.76 12.43 3.85
C ILE A 5 8.73 13.12 4.81
N GLU A 6 8.47 14.40 5.06
CA GLU A 6 9.29 15.27 5.90
C GLU A 6 9.27 14.87 7.38
N LYS A 7 8.12 14.47 7.93
CA LYS A 7 8.01 14.17 9.38
C LYS A 7 8.19 12.69 9.71
N CYS A 8 8.04 11.79 8.74
CA CYS A 8 8.04 10.34 8.99
C CYS A 8 9.07 9.62 8.12
N TRP A 9 8.92 9.65 6.80
CA TRP A 9 9.66 8.77 5.90
C TRP A 9 11.18 8.99 5.96
N LYS A 10 11.63 10.25 5.90
CA LYS A 10 13.07 10.59 5.86
C LYS A 10 13.86 10.10 7.07
N HIS A 11 13.17 9.81 8.18
CA HIS A 11 13.79 9.39 9.43
C HIS A 11 13.89 7.86 9.58
N ILE A 12 13.24 7.10 8.70
CA ILE A 12 13.17 5.63 8.77
C ILE A 12 13.76 4.95 7.53
N VAL A 13 13.91 5.68 6.42
CA VAL A 13 14.41 5.15 5.16
C VAL A 13 15.90 4.79 5.24
N VAL A 14 16.28 3.69 4.57
CA VAL A 14 17.67 3.29 4.38
C VAL A 14 17.93 3.26 2.88
N GLU A 15 18.90 4.03 2.40
CA GLU A 15 19.20 4.13 0.98
C GLU A 15 20.06 2.94 0.51
N PRO A 16 19.75 2.31 -0.65
CA PRO A 16 18.60 2.53 -1.52
C PRO A 16 17.32 1.83 -1.01
N SER A 17 16.16 2.47 -1.21
CA SER A 17 14.85 1.92 -0.85
C SER A 17 13.85 1.98 -1.99
N VAL A 18 12.87 1.07 -1.97
CA VAL A 18 11.69 1.10 -2.87
C VAL A 18 10.45 1.33 -2.03
N LEU A 19 9.64 2.33 -2.38
CA LEU A 19 8.36 2.63 -1.77
C LEU A 19 7.23 2.29 -2.74
N ILE A 20 6.33 1.40 -2.30
CA ILE A 20 5.19 0.94 -3.09
C ILE A 20 3.95 1.73 -2.65
N LEU A 21 3.38 2.51 -3.56
CA LEU A 21 2.21 3.35 -3.31
C LEU A 21 1.03 2.93 -4.20
N ASP A 22 -0.19 3.19 -3.74
CA ASP A 22 -1.37 3.11 -4.59
C ASP A 22 -1.39 4.24 -5.62
N SER A 23 -2.27 4.11 -6.60
CA SER A 23 -2.36 5.04 -7.73
C SER A 23 -3.12 6.35 -7.43
N LEU A 24 -3.23 6.75 -6.15
CA LEU A 24 -3.88 8.00 -5.77
C LEU A 24 -3.18 9.21 -6.39
N SER A 25 -3.94 10.18 -6.93
CA SER A 25 -3.39 11.31 -7.70
C SER A 25 -2.34 12.12 -6.93
N VAL A 26 -2.53 12.30 -5.62
CA VAL A 26 -1.58 13.02 -4.75
C VAL A 26 -0.24 12.29 -4.58
N HIS A 27 -0.19 10.97 -4.78
CA HIS A 27 1.06 10.20 -4.75
C HIS A 27 1.85 10.33 -6.04
N LYS A 28 1.17 10.60 -7.18
CA LYS A 28 1.76 10.70 -8.52
C LYS A 28 2.22 12.11 -8.90
N MET A 29 2.09 13.09 -8.01
CA MET A 29 2.56 14.44 -8.27
C MET A 29 4.09 14.44 -8.40
N ALA A 30 4.63 15.16 -9.39
CA ALA A 30 6.07 15.21 -9.65
C ALA A 30 6.89 15.63 -8.42
N GLU A 31 6.42 16.63 -7.67
CA GLU A 31 7.05 17.10 -6.44
C GLU A 31 7.21 15.99 -5.39
N ILE A 32 6.27 15.05 -5.31
CA ILE A 32 6.36 13.90 -4.38
C ILE A 32 7.46 12.94 -4.83
N ALA A 33 7.54 12.65 -6.13
CA ALA A 33 8.57 11.78 -6.68
C ALA A 33 9.97 12.38 -6.50
N ASP A 34 10.12 13.69 -6.73
CA ASP A 34 11.38 14.40 -6.56
C ASP A 34 11.87 14.38 -5.11
N VAL A 35 10.99 14.68 -4.15
CA VAL A 35 11.35 14.65 -2.71
C VAL A 35 11.69 13.24 -2.24
N LEU A 36 10.99 12.21 -2.73
CA LEU A 36 11.34 10.82 -2.40
C LEU A 36 12.67 10.39 -3.01
N ALA A 37 12.97 10.80 -4.25
CA ALA A 37 14.25 10.54 -4.89
C ALA A 37 15.43 11.16 -4.12
N CYS A 38 15.25 12.36 -3.56
CA CYS A 38 16.22 13.01 -2.67
C CYS A 38 16.48 12.25 -1.35
N THR A 39 15.64 11.27 -1.01
CA THR A 39 15.81 10.34 0.13
C THR A 39 16.27 8.94 -0.31
N GLY A 40 16.85 8.82 -1.50
CA GLY A 40 17.29 7.55 -2.07
C GLY A 40 16.15 6.53 -2.27
N THR A 41 14.91 7.01 -2.41
CA THR A 41 13.72 6.17 -2.54
C THR A 41 13.20 6.18 -3.96
N SER A 42 13.15 5.00 -4.58
CA SER A 42 12.43 4.79 -5.83
C SER A 42 10.95 4.49 -5.55
N VAL A 43 10.05 5.04 -6.35
CA VAL A 43 8.60 4.83 -6.18
C VAL A 43 8.08 3.83 -7.20
N LEU A 44 7.31 2.86 -6.74
CA LEU A 44 6.55 1.95 -7.59
C LEU A 44 5.06 2.11 -7.31
N TYR A 45 4.26 2.28 -8.37
CA TYR A 45 2.83 2.45 -8.25
C TYR A 45 2.09 1.15 -8.53
N VAL A 46 1.19 0.79 -7.62
CA VAL A 46 0.21 -0.28 -7.83
C VAL A 46 -0.78 0.18 -8.91
N PRO A 47 -1.11 -0.64 -9.92
CA PRO A 47 -2.13 -0.33 -10.90
C PRO A 47 -3.48 0.03 -10.24
N GLY A 48 -4.22 0.95 -10.87
CA GLY A 48 -5.51 1.39 -10.34
C GLY A 48 -6.47 0.22 -10.15
N GLY A 49 -7.12 0.15 -8.98
CA GLY A 49 -8.04 -0.95 -8.63
C GLY A 49 -7.37 -2.24 -8.20
N CYS A 50 -6.03 -2.32 -8.18
CA CYS A 50 -5.30 -3.55 -7.85
C CYS A 50 -4.72 -3.59 -6.43
N THR A 51 -5.03 -2.65 -5.54
CA THR A 51 -4.40 -2.61 -4.20
C THR A 51 -4.65 -3.88 -3.40
N GLY A 52 -5.87 -4.42 -3.44
CA GLY A 52 -6.22 -5.67 -2.73
C GLY A 52 -5.50 -6.94 -3.21
N VAL A 53 -4.84 -6.90 -4.38
CA VAL A 53 -4.11 -8.05 -4.93
C VAL A 53 -2.61 -7.81 -5.06
N ALA A 54 -2.20 -6.55 -5.25
CA ALA A 54 -0.84 -6.18 -5.56
C ALA A 54 -0.19 -5.28 -4.51
N GLN A 55 -0.89 -4.71 -3.53
CA GLN A 55 -0.25 -3.90 -2.48
C GLN A 55 0.04 -4.76 -1.24
N PRO A 56 1.30 -4.95 -0.80
CA PRO A 56 1.62 -5.84 0.34
C PRO A 56 0.85 -5.50 1.60
N LEU A 57 0.71 -4.19 1.86
CA LEU A 57 -0.03 -3.66 2.99
C LEU A 57 -1.47 -4.21 2.99
N ASP A 58 -2.20 -4.11 1.88
CA ASP A 58 -3.58 -4.58 1.78
C ASP A 58 -3.69 -6.10 1.68
N VAL A 59 -2.77 -6.74 0.95
CA VAL A 59 -2.76 -8.19 0.65
C VAL A 59 -2.57 -9.07 1.89
N GLY A 60 -1.77 -8.60 2.87
CA GLY A 60 -1.37 -9.43 4.00
C GLY A 60 -1.34 -8.75 5.37
N VAL A 61 -1.13 -7.43 5.45
CA VAL A 61 -0.96 -6.73 6.74
C VAL A 61 -2.29 -6.14 7.25
N MET A 62 -3.08 -5.50 6.40
CA MET A 62 -4.30 -4.82 6.84
C MET A 62 -5.41 -5.78 7.25
N SER A 63 -5.54 -6.93 6.57
CA SER A 63 -6.55 -7.94 6.91
C SER A 63 -6.51 -8.40 8.39
N PRO A 64 -5.37 -8.85 8.95
CA PRO A 64 -5.30 -9.22 10.35
C PRO A 64 -5.50 -8.04 11.31
N VAL A 65 -5.04 -6.83 10.96
CA VAL A 65 -5.29 -5.61 11.75
C VAL A 65 -6.80 -5.31 11.82
N GLU A 66 -7.49 -5.34 10.68
CA GLU A 66 -8.94 -5.13 10.63
C GLU A 66 -9.70 -6.20 11.41
N GLN A 67 -9.31 -7.47 11.29
CA GLN A 67 -9.92 -8.55 12.04
C GLN A 67 -9.77 -8.34 13.55
N HIS A 68 -8.58 -7.89 13.98
CA HIS A 68 -8.31 -7.57 15.38
C HIS A 68 -9.20 -6.42 15.87
N ILE A 69 -9.30 -5.32 15.12
CA ILE A 69 -10.17 -4.19 15.44
C ILE A 69 -11.65 -4.64 15.51
N ARG A 70 -12.12 -5.44 14.56
CA ARG A 70 -13.50 -5.97 14.53
C ARG A 70 -13.78 -6.80 15.79
N ARG A 71 -12.88 -7.70 16.16
CA ARG A 71 -12.99 -8.51 17.40
C ARG A 71 -13.13 -7.64 18.64
N LEU A 72 -12.27 -6.62 18.78
CA LEU A 72 -12.31 -5.70 19.92
C LEU A 72 -13.56 -4.81 19.94
N ASN A 73 -14.08 -4.45 18.77
CA ASN A 73 -15.34 -3.72 18.66
C ASN A 73 -16.56 -4.57 19.05
N SER A 74 -16.53 -5.88 18.73
CA SER A 74 -17.61 -6.82 19.07
C SER A 74 -17.62 -7.19 20.55
N SER A 75 -16.47 -7.19 21.23
CA SER A 75 -16.43 -7.36 22.68
C SER A 75 -16.96 -6.11 23.38
N ARG A 76 -18.03 -6.23 24.18
CA ARG A 76 -18.48 -5.13 25.05
C ARG A 76 -17.41 -4.91 26.14
N SER A 77 -16.62 -3.83 26.03
CA SER A 77 -15.66 -3.49 27.06
C SER A 77 -16.36 -3.22 28.39
N VAL A 78 -16.07 -4.05 29.40
CA VAL A 78 -16.37 -3.74 30.80
C VAL A 78 -15.66 -2.42 31.13
N GLY A 79 -16.40 -1.42 31.62
CA GLY A 79 -15.86 -0.08 31.89
C GLY A 79 -16.08 0.97 30.79
N ARG A 80 -16.78 0.64 29.70
CA ARG A 80 -17.16 1.64 28.69
C ARG A 80 -18.05 2.74 29.33
N PRO A 81 -17.75 4.03 29.14
CA PRO A 81 -18.56 5.10 29.70
C PRO A 81 -19.98 5.11 29.11
N LYS A 82 -20.97 5.49 29.94
CA LYS A 82 -22.39 5.58 29.53
C LYS A 82 -22.60 6.59 28.40
N GLN A 83 -21.85 7.69 28.42
CA GLN A 83 -21.80 8.66 27.34
C GLN A 83 -20.46 8.54 26.60
N VAL A 84 -20.54 8.37 25.28
CA VAL A 84 -19.37 8.16 24.43
C VAL A 84 -19.19 9.40 23.56
N THR A 85 -18.13 10.16 23.82
CA THR A 85 -17.79 11.34 23.01
C THR A 85 -17.07 10.96 21.71
N PRO A 86 -17.09 11.81 20.68
CA PRO A 86 -16.29 11.59 19.46
C PRO A 86 -14.79 11.45 19.74
N ALA A 87 -14.25 12.21 20.69
CA ALA A 87 -12.86 12.13 21.10
C ALA A 87 -12.51 10.77 21.71
N TYR A 88 -13.39 10.23 22.56
CA TYR A 88 -13.23 8.89 23.11
C TYR A 88 -13.23 7.82 22.01
N ARG A 89 -14.15 7.89 21.04
CA ARG A 89 -14.19 6.92 19.92
C ARG A 89 -12.93 6.95 19.08
N ARG A 90 -12.41 8.15 18.78
CA ARG A 90 -11.14 8.30 18.04
C ARG A 90 -9.97 7.69 18.80
N ARG A 91 -9.87 7.94 20.10
CA ARG A 91 -8.84 7.32 20.94
C ARG A 91 -8.98 5.80 20.97
N GLU A 92 -10.18 5.26 21.20
CA GLU A 92 -10.37 3.81 21.19
C GLU A 92 -9.99 3.16 19.87
N ILE A 93 -10.39 3.73 18.73
CA ILE A 93 -10.03 3.18 17.42
C ILE A 93 -8.52 3.25 17.22
N PHE A 94 -7.88 4.36 17.62
CA PHE A 94 -6.44 4.51 17.56
C PHE A 94 -5.72 3.44 18.39
N GLU A 95 -6.09 3.25 19.65
CA GLU A 95 -5.49 2.23 20.53
C GLU A 95 -5.66 0.82 19.95
N ARG A 96 -6.87 0.48 19.47
CA ARG A 96 -7.15 -0.82 18.85
C ARG A 96 -6.34 -1.05 17.57
N ALA A 97 -6.14 -0.01 16.76
CA ALA A 97 -5.31 -0.08 15.56
C ALA A 97 -3.83 -0.27 15.91
N MET A 98 -3.33 0.47 16.91
CA MET A 98 -1.96 0.34 17.41
C MET A 98 -1.70 -1.04 18.02
N GLU A 99 -2.66 -1.57 18.78
CA GLU A 99 -2.62 -2.94 19.30
C GLU A 99 -2.56 -3.95 18.14
N GLY A 100 -3.46 -3.84 17.16
CA GLY A 100 -3.47 -4.71 15.98
C GLY A 100 -2.15 -4.68 15.20
N LEU A 101 -1.58 -3.49 14.98
CA LEU A 101 -0.30 -3.33 14.28
C LEU A 101 0.88 -3.95 15.04
N ARG A 102 0.88 -3.88 16.39
CA ARG A 102 1.93 -4.49 17.22
C ARG A 102 1.94 -6.02 17.16
N PHE A 103 0.81 -6.65 16.79
CA PHE A 103 0.72 -8.09 16.62
C PHE A 103 1.22 -8.60 15.27
N ILE A 104 1.52 -7.70 14.32
CA ILE A 104 2.00 -8.10 13.00
C ILE A 104 3.45 -8.56 13.10
N SER A 105 3.70 -9.82 12.76
CA SER A 105 5.04 -10.39 12.74
C SER A 105 5.82 -9.99 11.49
N ALA A 106 7.15 -10.04 11.57
CA ALA A 106 8.02 -9.85 10.41
C ALA A 106 7.72 -10.87 9.30
N ASP A 107 7.31 -12.10 9.64
CA ASP A 107 6.97 -13.12 8.66
C ASP A 107 5.65 -12.79 7.94
N THR A 108 4.66 -12.23 8.62
CA THR A 108 3.43 -11.72 7.97
C THR A 108 3.78 -10.62 6.97
N VAL A 109 4.68 -9.71 7.33
CA VAL A 109 5.15 -8.66 6.41
C VAL A 109 5.85 -9.30 5.21
N LYS A 110 6.87 -10.15 5.41
CA LYS A 110 7.58 -10.82 4.30
C LYS A 110 6.63 -11.60 3.38
N ASN A 111 5.73 -12.40 3.96
CA ASN A 111 4.75 -13.17 3.19
C ASN A 111 3.79 -12.28 2.40
N SER A 112 3.48 -11.09 2.91
CA SER A 112 2.65 -10.13 2.17
C SER A 112 3.33 -9.62 0.89
N PHE A 113 4.65 -9.42 0.91
CA PHE A 113 5.43 -9.07 -0.29
C PHE A 113 5.48 -10.24 -1.28
N HIS A 114 5.71 -11.47 -0.79
CA HIS A 114 5.68 -12.66 -1.65
C HIS A 114 4.31 -12.87 -2.31
N LYS A 115 3.22 -12.67 -1.55
CA LYS A 115 1.84 -12.87 -2.01
C LYS A 115 1.38 -11.78 -2.97
N ALA A 116 1.80 -10.53 -2.76
CA ALA A 116 1.51 -9.43 -3.67
C ALA A 116 2.20 -9.57 -5.04
N GLY A 117 3.14 -10.51 -5.15
CA GLY A 117 3.83 -10.87 -6.38
C GLY A 117 5.10 -10.05 -6.63
N PRO A 118 5.90 -10.42 -7.64
CA PRO A 118 7.02 -9.60 -8.05
C PRO A 118 6.47 -8.29 -8.60
N PHE A 119 6.82 -7.19 -7.95
CA PHE A 119 6.69 -5.82 -8.43
C PHE A 119 7.60 -5.57 -9.64
N MET A 120 7.50 -6.43 -10.66
CA MET A 120 8.09 -6.15 -11.95
C MET A 120 7.35 -4.92 -12.49
N PRO A 121 8.05 -3.88 -12.93
CA PRO A 121 7.41 -2.82 -13.70
C PRO A 121 6.78 -3.50 -14.91
N TYR A 122 5.45 -3.54 -14.98
CA TYR A 122 4.79 -3.72 -16.26
C TYR A 122 5.08 -2.46 -17.07
N GLY A 123 6.10 -2.53 -17.93
CA GLY A 123 6.50 -1.44 -18.81
C GLY A 123 8.02 -1.36 -18.97
N PRO A 124 8.52 -0.77 -20.08
CA PRO A 124 9.94 -0.57 -20.27
C PRO A 124 10.53 0.23 -19.10
N PRO A 125 11.78 -0.02 -18.69
CA PRO A 125 12.44 0.82 -17.70
C PRO A 125 12.37 2.29 -18.13
N ASN A 126 12.08 3.18 -17.18
CA ASN A 126 12.24 4.63 -17.37
C ASN A 126 13.73 4.92 -17.56
N ASN A 127 14.24 4.65 -18.76
CA ASN A 127 15.51 5.14 -19.20
C ASN A 127 15.32 6.64 -19.41
N ALA A 128 16.02 7.43 -18.60
CA ALA A 128 16.24 8.83 -18.88
C ALA A 128 16.66 8.99 -20.36
N ALA A 129 16.02 9.94 -21.04
CA ALA A 129 16.16 10.35 -22.44
C ALA A 129 15.38 9.53 -23.50
N GLY A 130 14.19 10.04 -23.89
CA GLY A 130 13.59 9.74 -25.19
C GLY A 130 12.05 9.71 -25.22
N SER A 131 11.43 10.86 -25.51
CA SER A 131 10.03 11.14 -25.91
C SER A 131 8.84 10.60 -25.07
N PRO A 132 7.74 11.38 -24.95
CA PRO A 132 6.52 10.92 -24.27
C PRO A 132 5.85 9.79 -25.06
N ILE A 133 5.51 8.71 -24.37
CA ILE A 133 4.66 7.64 -24.91
C ILE A 133 3.24 8.21 -25.06
N ASP A 134 2.72 8.19 -26.29
CA ASP A 134 1.34 8.54 -26.64
C ASP A 134 0.39 7.44 -26.15
N TRP A 135 -0.39 7.73 -25.12
CA TRP A 135 -1.43 6.84 -24.58
C TRP A 135 -2.72 6.93 -25.39
N SER A 136 -2.63 6.87 -26.72
CA SER A 136 -3.82 6.79 -27.56
C SER A 136 -4.59 5.51 -27.23
N ARG A 137 -5.92 5.65 -27.23
CA ARG A 137 -6.92 4.73 -26.68
C ARG A 137 -7.00 3.37 -27.39
N ASP A 138 -6.17 3.15 -28.41
CA ASP A 138 -6.23 2.03 -29.34
C ASP A 138 -5.25 0.88 -29.02
N SER A 139 -4.48 0.97 -27.93
CA SER A 139 -3.50 -0.05 -27.52
C SER A 139 -4.02 -1.08 -26.50
N VAL A 140 -5.34 -1.23 -26.37
CA VAL A 140 -5.94 -2.31 -25.57
C VAL A 140 -5.72 -3.63 -26.29
N VAL A 141 -4.71 -4.39 -25.87
CA VAL A 141 -4.58 -5.81 -26.21
C VAL A 141 -5.67 -6.56 -25.44
N ASP A 142 -6.62 -7.13 -26.17
CA ASP A 142 -7.66 -8.02 -25.65
C ASP A 142 -7.01 -9.36 -25.26
N TYR A 143 -7.05 -9.69 -23.98
CA TYR A 143 -6.48 -10.93 -23.42
C TYR A 143 -7.57 -11.95 -23.07
N THR A 144 -8.66 -12.00 -23.83
CA THR A 144 -9.70 -13.03 -23.66
C THR A 144 -9.35 -14.39 -24.27
N GLU A 145 -8.20 -14.55 -24.95
CA GLU A 145 -7.83 -15.79 -25.66
C GLU A 145 -6.73 -16.66 -25.02
N ILE A 146 -6.38 -16.49 -23.74
CA ILE A 146 -5.44 -17.42 -23.07
C ILE A 146 -6.18 -18.30 -22.06
N VAL A 147 -7.07 -19.15 -22.56
CA VAL A 147 -7.54 -20.33 -21.82
C VAL A 147 -7.79 -21.49 -22.79
N GLU A 148 -6.72 -22.11 -23.29
CA GLU A 148 -6.75 -23.50 -23.72
C GLU A 148 -5.32 -24.07 -23.71
N GLU A 149 -5.23 -25.38 -23.43
CA GLU A 149 -4.02 -26.19 -23.27
C GLU A 149 -3.26 -26.11 -21.92
N VAL A 150 -3.85 -26.75 -20.90
CA VAL A 150 -3.06 -27.68 -20.07
C VAL A 150 -3.75 -29.04 -20.10
N ALA A 151 -3.26 -29.90 -21.00
CA ALA A 151 -3.50 -31.33 -20.97
C ALA A 151 -2.15 -32.04 -20.77
N VAL A 152 -1.94 -32.58 -19.55
CA VAL A 152 -1.19 -33.82 -19.29
C VAL A 152 -1.84 -34.49 -18.08
#